data_AF-A0A2H9PRP9-F1
#
_entry.id   AF-A0A2H9PRP9-F1
#
_cell.length_a   1.000
_cell.length_b   1.000
_cell.length_c   1.000
_cell.angle_alpha   90.00
_cell.angle_beta   90.00
_cell.angle_gamma   90.00
#
_symmetry.space_group_name_H-M   'P 1'
#
loop_
_entity.id
_entity.type
_entity.pdbx_description
1 polymer ?
#
loop_
_entity_poly.entity_id
_entity_poly.type
_entity_poly.pdbx_seq_one_letter_code
_entity_poly.pdbx_strand_id
1 'polypeptide(L)'
;MILFVCLLLITGASSVLADEDIDSTDAGVTPDSAMYGLDKAMDSLSLALTFGNANKAEKGIKIAQERLMEAQEMADNDMPEEAEKAREEHQKAIEKAETELDELEEGDDADKSKEAMVKVARIQEKIESHYQKVSEVKDAILERMRDQKTPEQFAKMEEVFNKIKAKALEMETKTDAKKEKAKEKYKSNSGKNDAEVDAEEETIDKEIGLTKGREERAQKEINHAEEATVKAKGKLKAEKDKGSDISDFEEELEDVEQEIETAKKAKDNGDNKDARNIAEKIKEFGNEVSVIATKLGEARKAGNFDEVKAQLNAQIEARHDEKLNWILENAPEERKQGIEKTMEDSEERRLNNTASKKPEGAGNPKN
;
A
#
# COMPACT_ATOMS: atom_id res chain seq x y z
N MET A 1 -6.96 -6.76 -77.17
CA MET A 1 -6.43 -5.40 -76.92
C MET A 1 -6.89 -4.99 -75.53
N ILE A 2 -5.92 -4.92 -74.61
CA ILE A 2 -5.92 -4.31 -73.27
C ILE A 2 -6.86 -4.93 -72.21
N LEU A 3 -6.22 -5.72 -71.34
CA LEU A 3 -6.68 -6.29 -70.08
C LEU A 3 -6.45 -5.24 -68.97
N PHE A 4 -7.49 -4.89 -68.21
CA PHE A 4 -7.42 -3.92 -67.11
C PHE A 4 -7.03 -4.64 -65.81
N VAL A 5 -5.82 -4.36 -65.31
CA VAL A 5 -5.27 -4.90 -64.06
C VAL A 5 -5.63 -3.95 -62.93
N CYS A 6 -6.52 -4.38 -62.03
CA CYS A 6 -6.78 -3.70 -60.76
C CYS A 6 -5.66 -4.01 -59.77
N LEU A 7 -4.76 -3.04 -59.59
CA LEU A 7 -3.75 -2.99 -58.55
C LEU A 7 -4.43 -2.59 -57.23
N LEU A 8 -4.67 -3.57 -56.36
CA LEU A 8 -5.25 -3.38 -55.03
C LEU A 8 -4.13 -3.03 -54.05
N LEU A 9 -4.02 -1.73 -53.73
CA LEU A 9 -3.12 -1.17 -52.73
C LEU A 9 -3.58 -1.59 -51.33
N ILE A 10 -2.92 -2.59 -50.73
CA ILE A 10 -3.03 -2.91 -49.32
C ILE A 10 -2.13 -1.91 -48.57
N THR A 11 -2.70 -0.77 -48.18
CA THR A 11 -2.07 0.14 -47.23
C THR A 11 -2.12 -0.49 -45.85
N GLY A 12 -0.95 -0.85 -45.31
CA GLY A 12 -0.81 -1.32 -43.94
C GLY A 12 -1.24 -0.23 -42.96
N ALA A 13 -2.35 -0.47 -42.25
CA ALA A 13 -2.63 0.21 -41.01
C ALA A 13 -1.65 -0.34 -39.98
N SER A 14 -0.65 0.46 -39.60
CA SER A 14 0.08 0.25 -38.37
C SER A 14 -0.92 0.39 -37.23
N SER A 15 -1.33 -0.74 -36.66
CA SER A 15 -2.09 -0.76 -35.41
C SER A 15 -1.19 -0.17 -34.33
N VAL A 16 -1.32 1.13 -34.10
CA VAL A 16 -0.95 1.72 -32.82
C VAL A 16 -1.89 1.07 -31.81
N LEU A 17 -1.38 0.09 -31.07
CA LEU A 17 -2.03 -0.38 -29.86
C LEU A 17 -2.07 0.84 -28.94
N ALA A 18 -3.26 1.41 -28.77
CA ALA A 18 -3.50 2.39 -27.73
C ALA A 18 -3.13 1.71 -26.41
N ASP A 19 -2.06 2.19 -25.77
CA ASP A 19 -1.75 1.81 -24.41
C ASP A 19 -2.90 2.39 -23.57
N GLU A 20 -3.90 1.57 -23.26
CA GLU A 20 -4.93 1.93 -22.30
C GLU A 20 -4.23 2.17 -20.98
N ASP A 21 -4.08 3.44 -20.62
CA ASP A 21 -3.50 3.88 -19.36
C ASP A 21 -4.17 3.11 -18.21
N ILE A 22 -3.34 2.72 -17.25
CA ILE A 22 -3.78 2.12 -15.99
C ILE A 22 -4.63 3.12 -15.19
N ASP A 23 -4.79 4.37 -15.62
CA ASP A 23 -5.50 5.42 -14.91
C ASP A 23 -7.04 5.37 -15.06
N SER A 24 -7.63 4.23 -15.42
CA SER A 24 -9.09 4.08 -15.38
C SER A 24 -9.57 4.27 -13.94
N THR A 25 -10.29 5.35 -13.71
CA THR A 25 -10.94 5.68 -12.43
C THR A 25 -12.37 5.20 -12.36
N ASP A 26 -12.86 4.51 -13.38
CA ASP A 26 -14.26 4.07 -13.44
C ASP A 26 -14.37 2.61 -13.05
N ALA A 27 -15.39 2.30 -12.26
CA ALA A 27 -15.73 0.93 -11.94
C ALA A 27 -16.35 0.27 -13.18
N GLY A 28 -16.01 -1.01 -13.39
CA GLY A 28 -16.58 -1.82 -14.46
C GLY A 28 -18.02 -2.25 -14.15
N VAL A 29 -18.39 -3.44 -14.63
CA VAL A 29 -19.64 -4.06 -14.18
C VAL A 29 -19.45 -4.52 -12.73
N THR A 30 -20.25 -4.01 -11.81
CA THR A 30 -20.15 -4.30 -10.38
C THR A 30 -20.80 -5.64 -9.97
N PRO A 31 -20.42 -6.23 -8.82
CA PRO A 31 -20.94 -7.53 -8.36
C PRO A 31 -22.46 -7.63 -8.14
N ASP A 32 -23.17 -6.51 -7.96
CA ASP A 32 -24.62 -6.46 -7.80
C ASP A 32 -25.38 -6.53 -9.14
N SER A 33 -24.67 -6.38 -10.27
CA SER A 33 -25.25 -6.46 -11.61
C SER A 33 -25.43 -7.90 -12.10
N ALA A 34 -26.56 -8.16 -12.77
CA ALA A 34 -26.82 -9.44 -13.43
C ALA A 34 -25.80 -9.78 -14.54
N MET A 35 -25.11 -8.78 -15.07
CA MET A 35 -24.11 -8.94 -16.14
C MET A 35 -22.69 -9.18 -15.60
N TYR A 36 -22.48 -9.16 -14.27
CA TYR A 36 -21.17 -9.34 -13.65
C TYR A 36 -20.49 -10.64 -14.07
N GLY A 37 -21.26 -11.73 -14.15
CA GLY A 37 -20.73 -13.01 -14.61
C GLY A 37 -20.25 -12.99 -16.07
N LEU A 38 -20.89 -12.20 -16.93
CA LEU A 38 -20.48 -12.04 -18.33
C LEU A 38 -19.21 -11.22 -18.44
N ASP A 39 -19.11 -10.14 -17.66
CA ASP A 39 -17.93 -9.28 -17.58
C ASP A 39 -16.67 -10.09 -17.21
N LYS A 40 -16.74 -10.85 -16.11
CA LYS A 40 -15.65 -11.76 -15.70
C LYS A 40 -15.31 -12.84 -16.75
N ALA A 41 -16.30 -13.32 -17.49
CA ALA A 41 -16.08 -14.29 -18.56
C ALA A 41 -15.34 -13.65 -19.75
N MET A 42 -15.66 -12.39 -20.08
CA MET A 42 -14.96 -11.62 -21.11
C MET A 42 -13.53 -11.30 -20.70
N ASP A 43 -13.29 -10.94 -19.44
CA ASP A 43 -11.93 -10.75 -18.90
C ASP A 43 -11.10 -12.02 -18.98
N SER A 44 -11.69 -13.16 -18.58
CA SER A 44 -11.02 -14.45 -18.65
C SER A 44 -10.70 -14.85 -20.09
N LEU A 45 -11.60 -14.56 -21.04
CA LEU A 45 -11.37 -14.77 -22.46
C LEU A 45 -10.27 -13.83 -23.00
N SER A 46 -10.31 -12.55 -22.63
CA SER A 46 -9.32 -11.54 -23.01
C SER A 46 -7.92 -11.94 -22.52
N LEU A 47 -7.82 -12.36 -21.26
CA LEU A 47 -6.57 -12.87 -20.68
C LEU A 47 -6.08 -14.13 -21.39
N ALA A 48 -6.98 -15.08 -21.70
CA ALA A 48 -6.62 -16.30 -22.43
C ALA A 48 -6.13 -16.04 -23.86
N LEU A 49 -6.65 -14.99 -24.51
CA LEU A 49 -6.23 -14.56 -25.84
C LEU A 49 -5.00 -13.64 -25.83
N THR A 50 -4.53 -13.22 -24.65
CA THR A 50 -3.34 -12.38 -24.51
C THR A 50 -2.08 -13.23 -24.67
N PHE A 51 -1.21 -12.85 -25.61
CA PHE A 51 0.02 -13.59 -25.92
C PHE A 51 1.20 -13.13 -25.07
N GLY A 52 1.89 -14.10 -24.46
CA GLY A 52 3.12 -13.90 -23.69
C GLY A 52 2.86 -13.60 -22.21
N ASN A 53 3.66 -14.22 -21.35
CA ASN A 53 3.46 -14.22 -19.90
C ASN A 53 3.56 -12.80 -19.30
N ALA A 54 4.48 -11.96 -19.81
CA ALA A 54 4.56 -10.57 -19.38
C ALA A 54 3.26 -9.79 -19.66
N ASN A 55 2.75 -9.85 -20.90
CA ASN A 55 1.51 -9.15 -21.26
C ASN A 55 0.30 -9.66 -20.47
N LYS A 56 0.25 -10.96 -20.19
CA LYS A 56 -0.80 -11.54 -19.35
C LYS A 56 -0.69 -11.11 -17.89
N ALA A 57 0.51 -11.03 -17.33
CA ALA A 57 0.72 -10.50 -15.99
C ALA A 57 0.22 -9.05 -15.90
N GLU A 58 0.59 -8.22 -16.88
CA GLU A 58 0.11 -6.83 -16.97
C GLU A 58 -1.42 -6.75 -17.11
N LYS A 59 -2.04 -7.60 -17.94
CA LYS A 59 -3.50 -7.65 -18.09
C LYS A 59 -4.18 -8.13 -16.80
N GLY A 60 -3.59 -9.07 -16.08
CA GLY A 60 -4.06 -9.51 -14.76
C GLY A 60 -4.04 -8.38 -13.74
N ILE A 61 -3.00 -7.55 -13.72
CA ILE A 61 -2.93 -6.34 -12.87
C ILE A 61 -4.04 -5.34 -13.26
N LYS A 62 -4.29 -5.12 -14.56
CA LYS A 62 -5.41 -4.25 -15.00
C LYS A 62 -6.77 -4.75 -14.50
N ILE A 63 -7.03 -6.06 -14.65
CA ILE A 63 -8.26 -6.67 -14.13
C ILE A 63 -8.33 -6.49 -12.61
N ALA A 64 -7.23 -6.70 -11.88
CA ALA A 64 -7.20 -6.47 -10.44
C ALA A 64 -7.55 -5.01 -10.10
N GLN A 65 -7.06 -4.04 -10.86
CA GLN A 65 -7.42 -2.65 -10.64
C GLN A 65 -8.93 -2.37 -10.89
N GLU A 66 -9.52 -2.96 -11.92
CA GLU A 66 -10.98 -2.86 -12.14
C GLU A 66 -11.75 -3.40 -10.92
N ARG A 67 -11.34 -4.55 -10.36
CA ARG A 67 -11.94 -5.11 -9.14
C ARG A 67 -11.73 -4.25 -7.89
N LEU A 68 -10.62 -3.50 -7.80
CA LEU A 68 -10.43 -2.49 -6.75
C LEU A 68 -11.46 -1.36 -6.87
N MET A 69 -11.70 -0.87 -8.08
CA MET A 69 -12.67 0.20 -8.32
C MET A 69 -14.12 -0.27 -8.08
N GLU A 70 -14.44 -1.52 -8.40
CA GLU A 70 -15.71 -2.13 -8.04
C GLU A 70 -15.87 -2.26 -6.52
N ALA A 71 -14.82 -2.70 -5.81
CA ALA A 71 -14.85 -2.76 -4.35
C ALA A 71 -15.06 -1.38 -3.73
N GLN A 72 -14.46 -0.34 -4.32
CA GLN A 72 -14.70 1.05 -3.93
C GLN A 72 -16.15 1.48 -4.13
N GLU A 73 -16.73 1.20 -5.30
CA GLU A 73 -18.11 1.57 -5.57
C GLU A 73 -19.09 0.84 -4.64
N MET A 74 -18.87 -0.46 -4.41
CA MET A 74 -19.68 -1.23 -3.47
C MET A 74 -19.54 -0.72 -2.03
N ALA A 75 -18.35 -0.27 -1.63
CA ALA A 75 -18.16 0.40 -0.37
C ALA A 75 -18.98 1.70 -0.30
N ASP A 76 -18.86 2.56 -1.31
CA ASP A 76 -19.58 3.85 -1.38
C ASP A 76 -21.11 3.68 -1.36
N ASN A 77 -21.61 2.55 -1.84
CA ASN A 77 -23.04 2.19 -1.87
C ASN A 77 -23.53 1.38 -0.65
N ASP A 78 -22.74 1.24 0.42
CA ASP A 78 -23.10 0.47 1.62
C ASP A 78 -23.34 -1.03 1.39
N MET A 79 -22.57 -1.62 0.46
CA MET A 79 -22.70 -3.02 0.06
C MET A 79 -21.46 -3.83 0.46
N PRO A 80 -21.24 -4.11 1.76
CA PRO A 80 -20.01 -4.73 2.25
C PRO A 80 -19.87 -6.21 1.84
N GLU A 81 -20.95 -6.91 1.50
CA GLU A 81 -20.85 -8.27 0.96
C GLU A 81 -20.38 -8.26 -0.50
N GLU A 82 -20.83 -7.29 -1.29
CA GLU A 82 -20.41 -7.10 -2.67
C GLU A 82 -18.99 -6.55 -2.76
N ALA A 83 -18.58 -5.67 -1.85
CA ALA A 83 -17.19 -5.24 -1.71
C ALA A 83 -16.27 -6.44 -1.41
N GLU A 84 -16.68 -7.36 -0.53
CA GLU A 84 -15.92 -8.59 -0.26
C GLU A 84 -15.86 -9.53 -1.49
N LYS A 85 -16.94 -9.63 -2.28
CA LYS A 85 -16.92 -10.36 -3.56
C LYS A 85 -15.96 -9.74 -4.56
N ALA A 86 -15.93 -8.42 -4.69
CA ALA A 86 -14.97 -7.71 -5.54
C ALA A 86 -13.53 -7.95 -5.06
N ARG A 87 -13.29 -7.93 -3.74
CA ARG A 87 -12.01 -8.28 -3.12
C ARG A 87 -11.54 -9.71 -3.41
N GLU A 88 -12.45 -10.68 -3.41
CA GLU A 88 -12.13 -12.06 -3.81
C GLU A 88 -11.70 -12.16 -5.28
N GLU A 89 -12.37 -11.44 -6.18
CA GLU A 89 -12.02 -11.43 -7.60
C GLU A 89 -10.73 -10.63 -7.87
N HIS A 90 -10.49 -9.55 -7.12
CA HIS A 90 -9.21 -8.83 -7.07
C HIS A 90 -8.07 -9.80 -6.75
N GLN A 91 -8.21 -10.57 -5.67
CA GLN A 91 -7.20 -11.54 -5.26
C GLN A 91 -6.91 -12.55 -6.38
N LYS A 92 -7.94 -13.12 -7.01
CA LYS A 92 -7.77 -14.08 -8.12
C LYS A 92 -7.04 -13.45 -9.31
N ALA A 93 -7.29 -12.18 -9.61
CA ALA A 93 -6.63 -11.47 -10.69
C ALA A 93 -5.13 -11.25 -10.40
N ILE A 94 -4.78 -10.88 -9.16
CA ILE A 94 -3.37 -10.78 -8.73
C ILE A 94 -2.68 -12.15 -8.73
N GLU A 95 -3.33 -13.22 -8.25
CA GLU A 95 -2.76 -14.58 -8.26
C GLU A 95 -2.48 -15.09 -9.69
N LYS A 96 -3.33 -14.73 -10.65
CA LYS A 96 -3.07 -15.01 -12.07
C LYS A 96 -1.87 -14.21 -12.58
N ALA A 97 -1.81 -12.91 -12.26
CA ALA A 97 -0.67 -12.08 -12.65
C ALA A 97 0.66 -12.59 -12.05
N GLU A 98 0.61 -13.05 -10.80
CA GLU A 98 1.72 -13.68 -10.09
C GLU A 98 2.19 -14.96 -10.80
N THR A 99 1.25 -15.85 -11.16
CA THR A 99 1.57 -17.08 -11.90
C THR A 99 2.28 -16.77 -13.21
N GLU A 100 1.77 -15.79 -13.97
CA GLU A 100 2.35 -15.41 -15.26
C GLU A 100 3.71 -14.70 -15.09
N LEU A 101 3.91 -13.94 -13.99
CA LEU A 101 5.23 -13.40 -13.64
C LEU A 101 6.24 -14.50 -13.33
N ASP A 102 5.84 -15.53 -12.59
CA ASP A 102 6.71 -16.65 -12.24
C ASP A 102 7.12 -17.46 -13.49
N GLU A 103 6.18 -17.69 -14.41
CA GLU A 103 6.39 -18.36 -15.69
C GLU A 103 7.17 -17.51 -16.72
N LEU A 104 7.47 -16.23 -16.43
CA LEU A 104 8.25 -15.40 -17.34
C LEU A 104 9.70 -15.89 -17.43
N GLU A 105 10.13 -16.29 -18.63
CA GLU A 105 11.49 -16.79 -18.86
C GLU A 105 12.55 -15.68 -18.73
N GLU A 106 13.67 -15.97 -18.06
CA GLU A 106 14.78 -15.03 -17.87
C GLU A 106 15.75 -14.97 -19.07
N GLY A 107 15.47 -15.67 -20.17
CA GLY A 107 16.31 -15.70 -21.37
C GLY A 107 17.57 -16.58 -21.26
N ASP A 108 17.99 -17.17 -22.39
CA ASP A 108 19.14 -18.07 -22.49
C ASP A 108 20.41 -17.39 -23.02
N ASP A 109 20.31 -16.15 -23.50
CA ASP A 109 21.41 -15.31 -23.97
C ASP A 109 21.32 -13.89 -23.41
N ALA A 110 22.35 -13.07 -23.65
CA ALA A 110 22.45 -11.73 -23.08
C ALA A 110 21.30 -10.81 -23.53
N ASP A 111 20.89 -10.88 -24.80
CA ASP A 111 19.86 -10.01 -25.35
C ASP A 111 18.49 -10.38 -24.81
N LYS A 112 18.16 -11.67 -24.77
CA LYS A 112 16.89 -12.14 -24.20
C LYS A 112 16.81 -11.95 -22.69
N SER A 113 17.92 -12.09 -21.96
CA SER A 113 17.93 -11.78 -20.52
C SER A 113 17.76 -10.30 -20.25
N LYS A 114 18.31 -9.42 -21.09
CA LYS A 114 18.01 -7.99 -21.03
C LYS A 114 16.54 -7.72 -21.31
N GLU A 115 15.97 -8.36 -22.33
CA GLU A 115 14.54 -8.23 -22.63
C GLU A 115 13.65 -8.70 -21.46
N ALA A 116 14.04 -9.78 -20.77
CA ALA A 116 13.37 -10.24 -19.57
C ALA A 116 13.44 -9.20 -18.44
N MET A 117 14.60 -8.57 -18.20
CA MET A 117 14.71 -7.46 -17.24
C MET A 117 13.77 -6.31 -17.57
N VAL A 118 13.68 -5.90 -18.85
CA VAL A 118 12.76 -4.84 -19.30
C VAL A 118 11.30 -5.22 -19.02
N LYS A 119 10.91 -6.46 -19.31
CA LYS A 119 9.54 -6.96 -19.05
C LYS A 119 9.22 -6.96 -17.56
N VAL A 120 10.13 -7.44 -16.71
CA VAL A 120 9.93 -7.46 -15.26
C VAL A 120 9.85 -6.04 -14.70
N ALA A 121 10.71 -5.13 -15.17
CA ALA A 121 10.69 -3.74 -14.73
C ALA A 121 9.36 -3.05 -15.10
N ARG A 122 8.78 -3.35 -16.28
CA ARG A 122 7.46 -2.85 -16.66
C ARG A 122 6.35 -3.41 -15.75
N ILE A 123 6.38 -4.71 -15.45
CA ILE A 123 5.42 -5.31 -14.49
C ILE A 123 5.57 -4.65 -13.12
N GLN A 124 6.80 -4.36 -12.70
CA GLN A 124 7.09 -3.67 -11.45
C GLN A 124 6.49 -2.27 -11.38
N GLU A 125 6.61 -1.49 -12.45
CA GLU A 125 5.98 -0.17 -12.54
C GLU A 125 4.47 -0.27 -12.32
N LYS A 126 3.82 -1.23 -12.99
CA LYS A 126 2.38 -1.43 -12.92
C LYS A 126 1.91 -1.89 -11.55
N ILE A 127 2.63 -2.81 -10.89
CA ILE A 127 2.24 -3.28 -9.56
C ILE A 127 2.46 -2.21 -8.49
N GLU A 128 3.53 -1.42 -8.58
CA GLU A 128 3.76 -0.31 -7.64
C GLU A 128 2.71 0.80 -7.82
N SER A 129 2.31 1.08 -9.07
CA SER A 129 1.20 2.00 -9.37
C SER A 129 -0.13 1.49 -8.81
N HIS A 130 -0.44 0.21 -9.05
CA HIS A 130 -1.63 -0.44 -8.51
C HIS A 130 -1.64 -0.43 -6.97
N TYR A 131 -0.52 -0.73 -6.31
CA TYR A 131 -0.39 -0.66 -4.85
C TYR A 131 -0.68 0.75 -4.31
N GLN A 132 -0.14 1.78 -4.96
CA GLN A 132 -0.41 3.17 -4.59
C GLN A 132 -1.92 3.47 -4.73
N LYS A 133 -2.54 3.02 -5.82
CA LYS A 133 -3.98 3.18 -6.03
C LYS A 133 -4.80 2.49 -4.94
N VAL A 134 -4.44 1.27 -4.54
CA VAL A 134 -5.08 0.56 -3.42
C VAL A 134 -5.03 1.39 -2.14
N SER A 135 -3.87 1.97 -1.83
CA SER A 135 -3.71 2.82 -0.64
C SER A 135 -4.59 4.07 -0.70
N GLU A 136 -4.65 4.74 -1.86
CA GLU A 136 -5.50 5.92 -2.06
C GLU A 136 -7.00 5.60 -1.93
N VAL A 137 -7.42 4.49 -2.54
CA VAL A 137 -8.81 4.04 -2.48
C VAL A 137 -9.20 3.69 -1.05
N LYS A 138 -8.34 2.95 -0.33
CA LYS A 138 -8.51 2.66 1.09
C LYS A 138 -8.70 3.95 1.89
N ASP A 139 -7.77 4.90 1.76
CA ASP A 139 -7.80 6.15 2.53
C ASP A 139 -9.07 6.97 2.23
N ALA A 140 -9.41 7.13 0.95
CA ALA A 140 -10.58 7.88 0.52
C ALA A 140 -11.90 7.27 1.02
N ILE A 141 -12.02 5.94 1.03
CA ILE A 141 -13.20 5.24 1.54
C ILE A 141 -13.27 5.35 3.07
N LEU A 142 -12.17 5.04 3.76
CA LEU A 142 -12.14 5.10 5.22
C LEU A 142 -12.38 6.51 5.73
N GLU A 143 -11.88 7.54 5.05
CA GLU A 143 -12.19 8.93 5.42
C GLU A 143 -13.69 9.25 5.26
N ARG A 144 -14.30 8.90 4.13
CA ARG A 144 -15.73 9.15 3.88
C ARG A 144 -16.65 8.37 4.82
N MET A 145 -16.27 7.14 5.17
CA MET A 145 -17.08 6.25 6.01
C MET A 145 -16.97 6.51 7.50
N ARG A 146 -15.86 7.12 7.96
CA ARG A 146 -15.52 7.26 9.39
C ARG A 146 -16.66 7.84 10.23
N ASP A 147 -17.36 8.85 9.71
CA ASP A 147 -18.42 9.55 10.43
C ASP A 147 -19.83 9.10 10.00
N GLN A 148 -19.94 8.21 9.00
CA GLN A 148 -21.22 7.82 8.39
C GLN A 148 -21.67 6.40 8.72
N LYS A 149 -20.75 5.52 9.14
CA LYS A 149 -21.00 4.08 9.32
C LYS A 149 -20.92 3.67 10.78
N THR A 150 -21.51 2.53 11.11
CA THR A 150 -21.29 1.93 12.43
C THR A 150 -19.84 1.46 12.58
N PRO A 151 -19.31 1.36 13.81
CA PRO A 151 -17.97 0.83 14.04
C PRO A 151 -17.74 -0.55 13.40
N GLU A 152 -18.76 -1.41 13.40
CA GLU A 152 -18.68 -2.76 12.81
C GLU A 152 -18.62 -2.72 11.28
N GLN A 153 -19.43 -1.88 10.65
CA GLN A 153 -19.41 -1.71 9.18
C GLN A 153 -18.07 -1.10 8.72
N PHE A 154 -17.59 -0.10 9.45
CA PHE A 154 -16.29 0.52 9.21
C PHE A 154 -15.16 -0.51 9.31
N ALA A 155 -15.12 -1.28 10.41
CA ALA A 155 -14.10 -2.31 10.63
C ALA A 155 -14.12 -3.39 9.54
N LYS A 156 -15.32 -3.84 9.11
CA LYS A 156 -15.44 -4.80 8.01
C LYS A 156 -14.86 -4.23 6.71
N MET A 157 -15.16 -2.96 6.39
CA MET A 157 -14.63 -2.34 5.17
C MET A 157 -13.12 -2.13 5.23
N GLU A 158 -12.61 -1.71 6.38
CA GLU A 158 -11.17 -1.61 6.64
C GLU A 158 -10.48 -2.97 6.45
N GLU A 159 -11.07 -4.06 6.92
CA GLU A 159 -10.57 -5.42 6.69
C GLU A 159 -10.50 -5.77 5.19
N VAL A 160 -11.53 -5.45 4.40
CA VAL A 160 -11.55 -5.69 2.95
C VAL A 160 -10.34 -5.01 2.29
N PHE A 161 -10.16 -3.71 2.51
CA PHE A 161 -9.08 -2.95 1.86
C PHE A 161 -7.69 -3.30 2.39
N ASN A 162 -7.57 -3.69 3.67
CA ASN A 162 -6.32 -4.21 4.21
C ASN A 162 -5.89 -5.51 3.52
N LYS A 163 -6.83 -6.43 3.23
CA LYS A 163 -6.53 -7.66 2.48
C LYS A 163 -6.10 -7.35 1.04
N ILE A 164 -6.78 -6.41 0.36
CA ILE A 164 -6.39 -5.97 -1.00
C ILE A 164 -4.97 -5.39 -0.98
N LYS A 165 -4.68 -4.50 -0.02
CA LYS A 165 -3.37 -3.86 0.16
C LYS A 165 -2.28 -4.89 0.44
N ALA A 166 -2.54 -5.84 1.35
CA ALA A 166 -1.60 -6.91 1.66
C ALA A 166 -1.27 -7.76 0.44
N LYS A 167 -2.28 -8.12 -0.38
CA LYS A 167 -2.05 -8.91 -1.59
C LYS A 167 -1.28 -8.14 -2.68
N ALA A 168 -1.53 -6.84 -2.83
CA ALA A 168 -0.76 -5.99 -3.72
C ALA A 168 0.72 -5.86 -3.28
N LEU A 169 0.97 -5.73 -1.98
CA LEU A 169 2.34 -5.69 -1.41
C LEU A 169 3.08 -7.02 -1.59
N GLU A 170 2.39 -8.14 -1.42
CA GLU A 170 2.96 -9.48 -1.68
C GLU A 170 3.44 -9.59 -3.13
N MET A 171 2.62 -9.13 -4.09
CA MET A 171 2.97 -9.14 -5.51
C MET A 171 4.11 -8.17 -5.84
N GLU A 172 4.18 -6.99 -5.21
CA GLU A 172 5.33 -6.08 -5.33
C GLU A 172 6.62 -6.79 -4.91
N THR A 173 6.60 -7.46 -3.74
CA THR A 173 7.74 -8.21 -3.20
C THR A 173 8.19 -9.35 -4.12
N LYS A 174 7.24 -10.09 -4.71
CA LYS A 174 7.55 -11.14 -5.69
C LYS A 174 8.15 -10.58 -6.97
N THR A 175 7.68 -9.41 -7.40
CA THR A 175 8.21 -8.74 -8.59
C THR A 175 9.64 -8.24 -8.35
N ASP A 176 9.95 -7.70 -7.18
CA ASP A 176 11.33 -7.38 -6.77
C ASP A 176 12.23 -8.61 -6.87
N ALA A 177 11.80 -9.73 -6.27
CA ALA A 177 12.56 -10.98 -6.29
C ALA A 177 12.77 -11.51 -7.71
N LYS A 178 11.77 -11.39 -8.59
CA LYS A 178 11.90 -11.77 -10.01
C LYS A 178 12.84 -10.83 -10.77
N LYS A 179 12.87 -9.54 -10.43
CA LYS A 179 13.78 -8.55 -11.04
C LYS A 179 15.23 -8.88 -10.72
N GLU A 180 15.53 -9.18 -9.45
CA GLU A 180 16.87 -9.62 -9.05
C GLU A 180 17.31 -10.90 -9.77
N LYS A 181 16.42 -11.90 -9.92
CA LYS A 181 16.73 -13.11 -10.71
C LYS A 181 17.03 -12.79 -12.17
N ALA A 182 16.23 -11.91 -12.80
CA ALA A 182 16.46 -11.50 -14.19
C ALA A 182 17.80 -10.75 -14.34
N LYS A 183 18.14 -9.91 -13.37
CA LYS A 183 19.40 -9.18 -13.28
C LYS A 183 20.60 -10.11 -13.16
N GLU A 184 20.55 -11.08 -12.24
CA GLU A 184 21.59 -12.10 -12.08
C GLU A 184 21.78 -12.93 -13.37
N LYS A 185 20.68 -13.29 -14.03
CA LYS A 185 20.72 -14.02 -15.30
C LYS A 185 21.38 -13.19 -16.40
N TYR A 186 21.02 -11.92 -16.53
CA TYR A 186 21.63 -11.00 -17.49
C TYR A 186 23.13 -10.81 -17.23
N LYS A 187 23.53 -10.65 -15.96
CA LYS A 187 24.95 -10.60 -15.57
C LYS A 187 25.70 -11.83 -16.05
N SER A 188 25.16 -13.02 -15.75
CA SER A 188 25.77 -14.30 -16.15
C SER A 188 25.90 -14.44 -17.67
N ASN A 189 24.87 -14.04 -18.42
CA ASN A 189 24.82 -14.23 -19.87
C ASN A 189 25.63 -13.17 -20.65
N SER A 190 25.78 -11.96 -20.11
CA SER A 190 26.50 -10.86 -20.75
C SER A 190 27.99 -10.79 -20.39
N GLY A 191 28.40 -11.41 -19.28
CA GLY A 191 29.77 -11.32 -18.76
C GLY A 191 30.11 -9.96 -18.14
N LYS A 192 29.12 -9.09 -17.94
CA LYS A 192 29.24 -7.81 -17.24
C LYS A 192 29.50 -8.00 -15.75
N ASN A 193 30.12 -7.01 -15.12
CA ASN A 193 30.23 -6.95 -13.66
C ASN A 193 28.97 -6.32 -13.02
N ASP A 194 28.89 -6.30 -11.68
CA ASP A 194 27.74 -5.76 -10.95
C ASP A 194 27.44 -4.31 -11.30
N ALA A 195 28.44 -3.43 -11.28
CA ALA A 195 28.25 -2.00 -11.56
C ALA A 195 27.75 -1.73 -12.98
N GLU A 196 28.19 -2.52 -13.97
CA GLU A 196 27.72 -2.41 -15.35
C GLU A 196 26.27 -2.90 -15.52
N VAL A 197 25.86 -3.89 -14.72
CA VAL A 197 24.48 -4.40 -14.71
C VAL A 197 23.55 -3.43 -13.97
N ASP A 198 23.99 -2.88 -12.84
CA ASP A 198 23.26 -1.86 -12.08
C ASP A 198 23.01 -0.61 -12.94
N ALA A 199 24.00 -0.13 -13.68
CA ALA A 199 23.86 1.01 -14.57
C ALA A 199 22.88 0.73 -15.74
N GLU A 200 22.86 -0.51 -16.24
CA GLU A 200 21.90 -0.93 -17.26
C GLU A 200 20.48 -1.00 -16.70
N GLU A 201 20.31 -1.55 -15.50
CA GLU A 201 19.03 -1.59 -14.79
C GLU A 201 18.50 -0.17 -14.54
N GLU A 202 19.34 0.74 -14.06
CA GLU A 202 18.97 2.14 -13.85
C GLU A 202 18.52 2.81 -15.16
N THR A 203 19.17 2.46 -16.28
CA THR A 203 18.78 2.94 -17.61
C THR A 203 17.40 2.40 -18.00
N ILE A 204 17.18 1.10 -17.84
CA ILE A 204 15.89 0.45 -18.09
C ILE A 204 14.79 1.12 -17.26
N ASP A 205 15.01 1.28 -15.95
CA ASP A 205 14.05 1.87 -15.01
C ASP A 205 13.69 3.32 -15.38
N LYS A 206 14.67 4.10 -15.86
CA LYS A 206 14.42 5.46 -16.38
C LYS A 206 13.62 5.44 -17.68
N GLU A 207 13.96 4.56 -18.61
CA GLU A 207 13.28 4.46 -19.91
C GLU A 207 11.81 4.06 -19.78
N ILE A 208 11.49 3.17 -18.84
CA ILE A 208 10.09 2.76 -18.57
C ILE A 208 9.34 3.73 -17.65
N GLY A 209 10.03 4.72 -17.07
CA GLY A 209 9.44 5.68 -16.13
C GLY A 209 9.30 5.19 -14.68
N LEU A 210 9.86 4.03 -14.33
CA LEU A 210 9.79 3.47 -12.97
C LEU A 210 10.47 4.37 -11.95
N THR A 211 11.64 4.94 -12.27
CA THR A 211 12.35 5.87 -11.37
C THR A 211 11.50 7.09 -11.04
N LYS A 212 10.90 7.72 -12.07
CA LYS A 212 10.04 8.90 -11.91
C LYS A 212 8.75 8.54 -11.17
N GLY A 213 8.12 7.42 -11.51
CA GLY A 213 6.92 6.93 -10.83
C GLY A 213 7.16 6.68 -9.35
N ARG A 214 8.32 6.11 -8.96
CA ARG A 214 8.72 5.94 -7.56
C ARG A 214 8.87 7.26 -6.82
N GLU A 215 9.51 8.25 -7.43
CA GLU A 215 9.66 9.60 -6.86
C GLU A 215 8.30 10.27 -6.63
N GLU A 216 7.42 10.21 -7.63
CA GLU A 216 6.06 10.77 -7.55
C GLU A 216 5.23 10.07 -6.47
N ARG A 217 5.26 8.73 -6.40
CA ARG A 217 4.57 7.95 -5.36
C ARG A 217 5.09 8.26 -3.97
N ALA A 218 6.41 8.32 -3.79
CA ALA A 218 7.03 8.68 -2.52
C ALA A 218 6.63 10.08 -2.07
N GLN A 219 6.66 11.07 -2.98
CA GLN A 219 6.24 12.43 -2.67
C GLN A 219 4.75 12.50 -2.31
N LYS A 220 3.89 11.78 -3.05
CA LYS A 220 2.45 11.74 -2.76
C LYS A 220 2.18 11.16 -1.39
N GLU A 221 2.86 10.07 -1.03
CA GLU A 221 2.70 9.44 0.28
C GLU A 221 3.21 10.35 1.42
N ILE A 222 4.33 11.07 1.22
CA ILE A 222 4.81 12.10 2.16
C ILE A 222 3.75 13.18 2.37
N ASN A 223 3.11 13.67 1.30
CA ASN A 223 2.07 14.69 1.42
C ASN A 223 0.87 14.17 2.23
N HIS A 224 0.42 12.94 1.97
CA HIS A 224 -0.67 12.33 2.76
C HIS A 224 -0.29 12.14 4.23
N ALA A 225 0.96 11.77 4.51
CA ALA A 225 1.50 11.65 5.85
C ALA A 225 1.49 12.99 6.61
N GLU A 226 1.89 14.08 5.94
CA GLU A 226 1.80 15.44 6.47
C GLU A 226 0.35 15.85 6.75
N GLU A 227 -0.55 15.64 5.79
CA GLU A 227 -1.98 15.97 5.94
C GLU A 227 -2.63 15.21 7.10
N ALA A 228 -2.36 13.90 7.23
CA ALA A 228 -2.84 13.08 8.33
C ALA A 228 -2.32 13.58 9.68
N THR A 229 -1.04 13.95 9.76
CA THR A 229 -0.40 14.49 10.98
C THR A 229 -1.00 15.84 11.36
N VAL A 230 -1.19 16.75 10.40
CA VAL A 230 -1.82 18.06 10.61
C VAL A 230 -3.25 17.90 11.14
N LYS A 231 -4.03 16.98 10.53
CA LYS A 231 -5.40 16.68 10.95
C LYS A 231 -5.45 16.11 12.37
N ALA A 232 -4.53 15.20 12.71
CA ALA A 232 -4.39 14.64 14.05
C ALA A 232 -4.10 15.73 15.09
N LYS A 233 -3.09 16.58 14.84
CA LYS A 233 -2.75 17.73 15.70
C LYS A 233 -3.94 18.67 15.90
N GLY A 234 -4.67 18.98 14.83
CA GLY A 234 -5.85 19.84 14.89
C GLY A 234 -6.94 19.29 15.83
N LYS A 235 -7.24 17.99 15.74
CA LYS A 235 -8.24 17.35 16.62
C LYS A 235 -7.78 17.26 18.07
N LEU A 236 -6.53 16.88 18.30
CA LEU A 236 -5.97 16.82 19.66
C LEU A 236 -5.97 18.19 20.33
N LYS A 237 -5.54 19.23 19.61
CA LYS A 237 -5.60 20.61 20.11
C LYS A 237 -7.03 20.99 20.54
N ALA A 238 -8.05 20.60 19.76
CA ALA A 238 -9.44 20.85 20.12
C ALA A 238 -9.87 20.10 21.40
N GLU A 239 -9.33 18.91 21.67
CA GLU A 239 -9.56 18.20 22.93
C GLU A 239 -8.81 18.83 24.11
N LYS A 240 -7.60 19.34 23.89
CA LYS A 240 -6.80 20.10 24.86
C LYS A 240 -7.47 21.41 25.28
N ASP A 241 -8.00 22.16 24.32
CA ASP A 241 -8.71 23.42 24.58
C ASP A 241 -9.98 23.22 25.43
N LYS A 242 -10.52 22.00 25.44
CA LYS A 242 -11.62 21.56 26.31
C LYS A 242 -11.15 21.04 27.69
N GLY A 243 -9.85 21.13 27.98
CA GLY A 243 -9.23 20.72 29.23
C GLY A 243 -8.81 19.25 29.29
N SER A 244 -8.66 18.56 28.14
CA SER A 244 -8.09 17.21 28.15
C SER A 244 -6.60 17.30 28.37
N ASP A 245 -6.08 16.47 29.25
CA ASP A 245 -4.67 16.14 29.22
C ASP A 245 -4.41 15.20 28.04
N ILE A 246 -3.60 15.65 27.09
CA ILE A 246 -3.22 14.91 25.87
C ILE A 246 -1.70 14.94 25.65
N SER A 247 -0.91 15.21 26.69
CA SER A 247 0.55 15.38 26.57
C SER A 247 1.22 14.21 25.85
N ASP A 248 0.80 12.98 26.17
CA ASP A 248 1.36 11.75 25.62
C ASP A 248 1.24 11.72 24.08
N PHE A 249 0.09 12.15 23.54
CA PHE A 249 -0.15 12.20 22.10
C PHE A 249 0.54 13.38 21.41
N GLU A 250 0.78 14.48 22.13
CA GLU A 250 1.52 15.63 21.57
C GLU A 250 3.00 15.28 21.39
N GLU A 251 3.59 14.56 22.35
CA GLU A 251 4.97 14.08 22.27
C GLU A 251 5.14 13.11 21.09
N GLU A 252 4.27 12.11 20.96
CA GLU A 252 4.34 11.15 19.83
C GLU A 252 4.18 11.84 18.46
N LEU A 253 3.31 12.85 18.35
CA LEU A 253 3.17 13.60 17.10
C LEU A 253 4.34 14.54 16.80
N GLU A 254 5.16 14.88 17.78
CA GLU A 254 6.43 15.59 17.56
C GLU A 254 7.49 14.65 16.98
N ASP A 255 7.58 13.42 17.50
CA ASP A 255 8.46 12.39 16.94
C ASP A 255 8.08 12.05 15.49
N VAL A 256 6.79 11.97 15.21
CA VAL A 256 6.27 11.75 13.85
C VAL A 256 6.69 12.84 12.87
N GLU A 257 6.74 14.10 13.27
CA GLU A 257 7.23 15.19 12.40
C GLU A 257 8.72 15.01 12.06
N GLN A 258 9.51 14.46 12.98
CA GLN A 258 10.91 14.13 12.69
C GLN A 258 11.02 12.93 11.73
N GLU A 259 10.12 11.95 11.83
CA GLU A 259 10.05 10.85 10.86
C GLU A 259 9.65 11.36 9.45
N ILE A 260 8.79 12.38 9.33
CA ILE A 260 8.45 13.00 8.02
C ILE A 260 9.71 13.60 7.37
N GLU A 261 10.54 14.31 8.14
CA GLU A 261 11.81 14.84 7.63
C GLU A 261 12.79 13.73 7.25
N THR A 262 12.72 12.57 7.90
CA THR A 262 13.49 11.38 7.53
C THR A 262 13.00 10.80 6.19
N ALA A 263 11.68 10.73 5.97
CA ALA A 263 11.11 10.32 4.68
C ALA A 263 11.52 11.27 3.54
N LYS A 264 11.51 12.59 3.77
CA LYS A 264 11.96 13.58 2.79
C LYS A 264 13.44 13.40 2.44
N LYS A 265 14.30 13.21 3.43
CA LYS A 265 15.74 12.95 3.20
C LYS A 265 15.97 11.67 2.41
N ALA A 266 15.24 10.60 2.72
CA ALA A 266 15.31 9.35 1.97
C ALA A 266 14.94 9.59 0.49
N LYS A 267 13.84 10.30 0.24
CA LYS A 267 13.40 10.67 -1.12
C LYS A 267 14.45 11.51 -1.86
N ASP A 268 15.00 12.53 -1.19
CA ASP A 268 16.02 13.42 -1.78
C ASP A 268 17.34 12.68 -2.10
N ASN A 269 17.63 11.58 -1.41
CA ASN A 269 18.75 10.68 -1.70
C ASN A 269 18.45 9.66 -2.82
N GLY A 270 17.23 9.61 -3.33
CA GLY A 270 16.77 8.63 -4.32
C GLY A 270 16.22 7.33 -3.71
N ASP A 271 16.19 7.20 -2.39
CA ASP A 271 15.67 6.05 -1.65
C ASP A 271 14.12 6.10 -1.56
N ASN A 272 13.48 6.21 -2.72
CA ASN A 272 12.03 6.45 -2.85
C ASN A 272 11.17 5.36 -2.18
N LYS A 273 11.62 4.10 -2.19
CA LYS A 273 10.89 3.00 -1.55
C LYS A 273 10.89 3.16 -0.03
N ASP A 274 12.03 3.49 0.57
CA ASP A 274 12.14 3.75 2.00
C ASP A 274 11.34 5.00 2.39
N ALA A 275 11.41 6.07 1.60
CA ALA A 275 10.61 7.27 1.80
C ALA A 275 9.11 6.96 1.81
N ARG A 276 8.61 6.19 0.85
CA ARG A 276 7.21 5.74 0.78
C ARG A 276 6.83 4.93 2.03
N ASN A 277 7.64 3.93 2.40
CA ASN A 277 7.36 3.07 3.54
C ASN A 277 7.34 3.81 4.88
N ILE A 278 8.24 4.81 5.07
CA ILE A 278 8.24 5.67 6.26
C ILE A 278 6.98 6.55 6.27
N ALA A 279 6.70 7.23 5.15
CA ALA A 279 5.53 8.11 5.03
C ALA A 279 4.21 7.38 5.26
N GLU A 280 4.08 6.16 4.74
CA GLU A 280 2.89 5.33 4.92
C GLU A 280 2.62 5.00 6.39
N LYS A 281 3.67 4.61 7.14
CA LYS A 281 3.57 4.35 8.59
C LYS A 281 3.15 5.60 9.36
N ILE A 282 3.71 6.75 9.00
CA ILE A 282 3.34 8.04 9.59
C ILE A 282 1.86 8.36 9.30
N LYS A 283 1.42 8.17 8.05
CA LYS A 283 0.04 8.39 7.65
C LYS A 283 -0.92 7.50 8.44
N GLU A 284 -0.62 6.21 8.60
CA GLU A 284 -1.42 5.27 9.39
C GLU A 284 -1.50 5.70 10.86
N PHE A 285 -0.38 6.12 11.46
CA PHE A 285 -0.35 6.66 12.82
C PHE A 285 -1.17 7.94 12.98
N GLY A 286 -0.99 8.94 12.08
CA GLY A 286 -1.77 10.17 12.11
C GLY A 286 -3.28 9.92 11.98
N ASN A 287 -3.67 8.96 11.13
CA ASN A 287 -5.05 8.53 11.00
C ASN A 287 -5.62 7.91 12.29
N GLU A 288 -4.84 7.07 12.96
CA GLU A 288 -5.19 6.47 14.24
C GLU A 288 -5.36 7.53 15.33
N VAL A 289 -4.39 8.42 15.50
CA VAL A 289 -4.47 9.50 16.50
C VAL A 289 -5.70 10.39 16.24
N SER A 290 -6.03 10.62 14.97
CA SER A 290 -7.26 11.33 14.57
C SER A 290 -8.54 10.59 14.99
N VAL A 291 -8.55 9.25 14.99
CA VAL A 291 -9.68 8.43 15.52
C VAL A 291 -9.73 8.49 17.04
N ILE A 292 -8.57 8.38 17.70
CA ILE A 292 -8.45 8.48 19.17
C ILE A 292 -8.99 9.81 19.66
N ALA A 293 -8.60 10.92 19.02
CA ALA A 293 -9.09 12.25 19.38
C ALA A 293 -10.63 12.36 19.26
N THR A 294 -11.24 11.73 18.24
CA THR A 294 -12.70 11.65 18.12
C THR A 294 -13.31 10.86 19.29
N LYS A 295 -12.80 9.66 19.59
CA LYS A 295 -13.29 8.81 20.69
C LYS A 295 -13.16 9.50 22.06
N LEU A 296 -12.07 10.22 22.29
CA LEU A 296 -11.86 11.03 23.49
C LEU A 296 -12.95 12.12 23.62
N GLY A 297 -13.28 12.80 22.52
CA GLY A 297 -14.35 13.80 22.49
C GLY A 297 -15.74 13.22 22.78
N GLU A 298 -16.02 12.00 22.33
CA GLU A 298 -17.26 11.27 22.63
C GLU A 298 -17.29 10.80 24.09
N ALA A 299 -16.20 10.22 24.58
CA ALA A 299 -16.06 9.73 25.94
C ALA A 299 -16.24 10.86 26.98
N ARG A 300 -15.72 12.05 26.66
CA ARG A 300 -15.98 13.25 27.46
C ARG A 300 -17.46 13.56 27.57
N LYS A 301 -18.22 13.52 26.46
CA LYS A 301 -19.67 13.79 26.48
C LYS A 301 -20.42 12.72 27.28
N ALA A 302 -19.93 11.48 27.27
CA ALA A 302 -20.48 10.36 28.02
C ALA A 302 -20.03 10.30 29.49
N GLY A 303 -19.04 11.11 29.90
CA GLY A 303 -18.50 11.13 31.26
C GLY A 303 -17.55 9.99 31.61
N ASN A 304 -17.00 9.29 30.62
CA ASN A 304 -16.05 8.16 30.78
C ASN A 304 -14.68 8.44 30.13
N PHE A 305 -14.26 9.70 30.09
CA PHE A 305 -13.02 10.14 29.43
C PHE A 305 -11.76 9.40 29.90
N ASP A 306 -11.54 9.30 31.22
CA ASP A 306 -10.31 8.70 31.78
C ASP A 306 -10.18 7.21 31.45
N GLU A 307 -11.31 6.48 31.45
CA GLU A 307 -11.36 5.07 31.08
C GLU A 307 -10.99 4.87 29.61
N VAL A 308 -11.61 5.66 28.73
CA VAL A 308 -11.34 5.58 27.28
C VAL A 308 -9.91 6.04 26.98
N LYS A 309 -9.40 7.10 27.63
CA LYS A 309 -8.00 7.52 27.49
C LYS A 309 -7.04 6.40 27.86
N ALA A 310 -7.25 5.74 29.00
CA ALA A 310 -6.41 4.62 29.43
C ALA A 310 -6.43 3.45 28.43
N GLN A 311 -7.62 3.12 27.89
CA GLN A 311 -7.74 2.08 26.86
C GLN A 311 -7.03 2.46 25.56
N LEU A 312 -7.11 3.72 25.12
CA LEU A 312 -6.48 4.17 23.88
C LEU A 312 -4.95 4.27 24.02
N ASN A 313 -4.44 4.74 25.17
CA ASN A 313 -3.00 4.69 25.44
C ASN A 313 -2.48 3.24 25.41
N ALA A 314 -3.22 2.29 26.01
CA ALA A 314 -2.84 0.88 25.97
C ALA A 314 -2.86 0.31 24.54
N GLN A 315 -3.76 0.79 23.67
CA GLN A 315 -3.80 0.39 22.25
C GLN A 315 -2.60 0.93 21.47
N ILE A 316 -2.22 2.20 21.68
CA ILE A 316 -1.02 2.77 21.03
C ILE A 316 0.23 2.03 21.48
N GLU A 317 0.38 1.80 22.79
CA GLU A 317 1.53 1.05 23.33
C GLU A 317 1.62 -0.34 22.70
N ALA A 318 0.51 -1.07 22.63
CA ALA A 318 0.48 -2.40 22.02
C ALA A 318 0.90 -2.37 20.54
N ARG A 319 0.46 -1.36 19.78
CA ARG A 319 0.89 -1.19 18.39
C ARG A 319 2.35 -0.79 18.25
N HIS A 320 2.86 0.03 19.16
CA HIS A 320 4.27 0.37 19.18
C HIS A 320 5.12 -0.89 19.41
N ASP A 321 4.70 -1.76 20.33
CA ASP A 321 5.34 -3.07 20.54
C ASP A 321 5.23 -3.97 19.30
N GLU A 322 4.07 -4.02 18.64
CA GLU A 322 3.89 -4.75 17.37
C GLU A 322 4.81 -4.20 16.27
N LYS A 323 4.94 -2.87 16.15
CA LYS A 323 5.86 -2.22 15.20
C LYS A 323 7.31 -2.57 15.51
N LEU A 324 7.73 -2.50 16.77
CA LEU A 324 9.09 -2.86 17.18
C LEU A 324 9.38 -4.35 16.93
N ASN A 325 8.43 -5.23 17.22
CA ASN A 325 8.54 -6.66 16.91
C ASN A 325 8.64 -6.89 15.40
N TRP A 326 7.81 -6.25 14.60
CA TRP A 326 7.89 -6.36 13.15
C TRP A 326 9.24 -5.86 12.61
N ILE A 327 9.76 -4.75 13.15
CA ILE A 327 11.10 -4.26 12.79
C ILE A 327 12.15 -5.29 13.22
N LEU A 328 12.06 -5.85 14.43
CA LEU A 328 12.98 -6.85 14.94
C LEU A 328 13.01 -8.12 14.06
N GLU A 329 11.86 -8.60 13.61
CA GLU A 329 11.73 -9.77 12.74
C GLU A 329 12.34 -9.55 11.36
N ASN A 330 12.21 -8.33 10.82
CA ASN A 330 12.66 -7.98 9.47
C ASN A 330 14.03 -7.29 9.43
N ALA A 331 14.62 -6.99 10.59
CA ALA A 331 15.93 -6.34 10.67
C ALA A 331 17.07 -7.34 10.39
N PRO A 332 18.16 -6.89 9.75
CA PRO A 332 19.44 -7.61 9.75
C PRO A 332 19.88 -7.93 11.19
N GLU A 333 20.52 -9.08 11.39
CA GLU A 333 20.94 -9.58 12.71
C GLU A 333 21.77 -8.56 13.50
N GLU A 334 22.58 -7.75 12.80
CA GLU A 334 23.42 -6.72 13.42
C GLU A 334 22.62 -5.59 14.09
N ARG A 335 21.35 -5.39 13.69
CA ARG A 335 20.47 -4.34 14.25
C ARG A 335 19.52 -4.85 15.34
N LYS A 336 19.33 -6.17 15.45
CA LYS A 336 18.33 -6.77 16.36
C LYS A 336 18.58 -6.43 17.84
N GLN A 337 19.83 -6.52 18.31
CA GLN A 337 20.18 -6.22 19.71
C GLN A 337 19.82 -4.78 20.14
N GLY A 338 19.95 -3.81 19.23
CA GLY A 338 19.58 -2.42 19.52
C GLY A 338 18.06 -2.23 19.65
N ILE A 339 17.30 -2.97 18.84
CA ILE A 339 15.83 -2.96 18.86
C ILE A 339 15.32 -3.66 20.12
N GLU A 340 15.88 -4.83 20.46
CA GLU A 340 15.55 -5.57 21.70
C GLU A 340 15.74 -4.69 22.93
N LYS A 341 16.87 -3.98 23.03
CA LYS A 341 17.12 -3.04 24.13
C LYS A 341 16.08 -1.91 24.17
N THR A 342 15.69 -1.38 23.01
CA THR A 342 14.67 -0.32 22.93
C THR A 342 13.31 -0.83 23.42
N MET A 343 12.98 -2.08 23.12
CA MET A 343 11.77 -2.74 23.62
C MET A 343 11.83 -2.95 25.14
N GLU A 344 12.96 -3.41 25.68
CA GLU A 344 13.16 -3.53 27.15
C GLU A 344 13.02 -2.17 27.85
N ASP A 345 13.65 -1.12 27.32
CA ASP A 345 13.54 0.24 27.86
C ASP A 345 12.08 0.76 27.80
N SER A 346 11.33 0.41 26.75
CA SER A 346 9.90 0.73 26.63
C SER A 346 9.07 0.01 27.70
N GLU A 347 9.30 -1.29 27.89
CA GLU A 347 8.61 -2.11 28.89
C GLU A 347 8.87 -1.62 30.32
N GLU A 348 10.12 -1.24 30.64
CA GLU A 348 10.45 -0.65 31.94
C GLU A 348 9.71 0.67 32.20
N ARG A 349 9.60 1.55 31.21
CA ARG A 349 8.80 2.79 31.33
C ARG A 349 7.33 2.48 31.62
N ARG A 350 6.76 1.45 30.98
CA ARG A 350 5.36 1.02 31.21
C ARG A 350 5.15 0.51 32.63
N LEU A 351 6.06 -0.34 33.11
CA LEU A 351 5.99 -0.86 34.49
C LEU A 351 6.07 0.27 35.52
N ASN A 352 6.95 1.26 35.30
CA ASN A 352 7.08 2.43 36.17
C ASN A 352 5.85 3.34 36.14
N ASN A 353 5.29 3.61 34.95
CA ASN A 353 4.06 4.41 34.80
C ASN A 353 2.86 3.73 35.47
N THR A 354 2.73 2.41 35.35
CA THR A 354 1.64 1.63 35.98
C THR A 354 1.78 1.60 37.50
N ALA A 355 3.00 1.46 38.03
CA ALA A 355 3.26 1.46 39.46
C ALA A 355 2.96 2.82 40.13
N SER A 356 3.23 3.93 39.43
CA SER A 356 2.97 5.29 39.94
C SER A 356 1.49 5.66 40.04
N LYS A 357 0.61 4.99 39.28
CA LYS A 357 -0.85 5.24 39.26
C LYS A 357 -1.65 4.43 40.28
N LYS A 358 -1.00 3.63 41.15
CA LYS A 358 -1.70 2.89 42.19
C LYS A 358 -2.27 3.89 43.22
N PRO A 359 -3.60 3.95 43.44
CA PRO A 359 -4.19 5.00 44.26
C PRO A 359 -3.75 4.86 45.72
N GLU A 360 -3.05 5.85 46.25
CA GLU A 360 -2.68 5.98 47.68
C GLU A 360 -3.91 6.15 48.61
N GLY A 361 -5.13 5.96 48.11
CA GLY A 361 -6.39 6.30 48.78
C GLY A 361 -7.29 5.12 49.17
N ALA A 362 -6.84 3.87 49.14
CA ALA A 362 -7.60 2.78 49.76
C ALA A 362 -7.47 2.86 51.29
N GLY A 363 -8.15 3.87 51.86
CA GLY A 363 -8.25 4.10 53.29
C GLY A 363 -8.73 2.83 53.99
N ASN A 364 -7.93 2.42 54.96
CA ASN A 364 -8.21 1.33 55.90
C ASN A 364 -9.66 1.45 56.42
N PRO A 365 -10.56 0.48 56.16
CA PRO A 365 -11.89 0.49 56.75
C PRO A 365 -11.71 0.37 58.27
N LYS A 366 -11.94 1.47 58.99
CA LYS A 366 -11.96 1.46 60.45
C LYS A 366 -13.15 0.59 60.90
N ASN A 367 -12.82 -0.51 61.57
CA ASN A 367 -13.73 -1.34 62.37
C ASN A 367 -14.40 -0.54 63.49
#